data_AF-A0A1D7UAH8-F1
#
_entry.id   AF-A0A1D7UAH8-F1
#
_cell.length_a   1.000
_cell.length_b   1.000
_cell.length_c   1.000
_cell.angle_alpha   90.00
_cell.angle_beta   90.00
_cell.angle_gamma   90.00
#
_symmetry.space_group_name_H-M   'P 1'
#
loop_
_entity.id
_entity.type
_entity.pdbx_description
1 polymer ?
#
loop_
_entity_poly.entity_id
_entity_poly.type
_entity_poly.pdbx_seq_one_letter_code
_entity_poly.pdbx_strand_id
1 'polypeptide(L)'
;MRRMLLKVSQERLGDALGLTFQQIQKYEKGTNRISASRLQQIAKVLDVQVSFFFEGAPTGDMPDGRFSAAASTAYVSDFLTTSEGVQLTKALMRIKSDRVRRRVVELVEAMAEADDRDA
;
A
#
# COMPACT_ATOMS: atom_id res chain seq x y z
N MET A 1 -8.94 13.77 6.48
CA MET A 1 -10.40 13.52 6.27
C MET A 1 -10.89 12.09 6.58
N ARG A 2 -10.03 11.06 6.68
CA ARG A 2 -10.44 9.68 7.02
C ARG A 2 -11.20 9.56 8.35
N ARG A 3 -10.86 10.36 9.35
CA ARG A 3 -11.58 10.42 10.64
C ARG A 3 -13.09 10.68 10.45
N MET A 4 -13.47 11.57 9.53
CA MET A 4 -14.88 11.86 9.23
C MET A 4 -15.58 10.66 8.60
N LEU A 5 -14.90 9.93 7.71
CA LEU A 5 -15.41 8.69 7.11
C LEU A 5 -15.66 7.60 8.17
N LEU A 6 -14.83 7.58 9.22
CA LEU A 6 -14.95 6.65 10.35
C LEU A 6 -15.85 7.17 11.47
N LYS A 7 -16.53 8.33 11.28
CA LYS A 7 -17.36 9.00 12.30
C LYS A 7 -16.66 9.20 13.65
N VAL A 8 -15.33 9.36 13.64
CA VAL A 8 -14.55 9.70 14.83
C VAL A 8 -14.53 11.22 14.99
N SER A 9 -14.75 11.75 16.20
CA SER A 9 -14.66 13.19 16.48
C SER A 9 -13.21 13.61 16.76
N GLN A 10 -12.90 14.90 16.57
CA GLN A 10 -11.57 15.45 16.91
C GLN A 10 -11.25 15.28 18.40
N GLU A 11 -12.24 15.42 19.27
CA GLU A 11 -12.12 15.19 20.71
C GLU A 11 -11.77 13.73 21.01
N ARG A 12 -12.50 12.77 20.43
CA ARG A 12 -12.24 11.34 20.64
C ARG A 12 -10.86 10.92 20.16
N LEU A 13 -10.38 11.50 19.06
CA LEU A 13 -9.01 11.28 18.58
C LEU A 13 -7.98 11.96 19.49
N GLY A 14 -8.29 13.14 20.00
CA GLY A 14 -7.48 13.84 20.99
C GLY A 14 -7.30 13.01 22.27
N ASP A 15 -8.41 12.53 22.84
CA ASP A 15 -8.41 11.71 24.06
C ASP A 15 -7.59 10.43 23.89
N ALA A 16 -7.77 9.73 22.76
CA ALA A 16 -7.00 8.52 22.44
C ALA A 16 -5.49 8.76 22.30
N LEU A 17 -5.08 10.01 22.04
CA LEU A 17 -3.68 10.40 21.86
C LEU A 17 -3.13 11.20 23.05
N GLY A 18 -3.96 11.55 24.03
CA GLY A 18 -3.60 12.49 25.09
C GLY A 18 -3.29 13.90 24.57
N LEU A 19 -4.02 14.34 23.55
CA LEU A 19 -3.85 15.64 22.88
C LEU A 19 -5.13 16.45 22.95
N THR A 20 -5.01 17.78 22.97
CA THR A 20 -6.18 18.66 22.93
C THR A 20 -6.83 18.65 21.55
N PHE A 21 -8.14 18.91 21.50
CA PHE A 21 -8.90 19.13 20.27
C PHE A 21 -8.19 20.13 19.33
N GLN A 22 -7.70 21.24 19.89
CA GLN A 22 -6.98 22.26 19.13
C GLN A 22 -5.70 21.72 18.48
N GLN A 23 -4.97 20.82 19.16
CA GLN A 23 -3.77 20.21 18.59
C GLN A 23 -4.12 19.26 17.44
N ILE A 24 -5.18 18.48 17.56
CA ILE A 24 -5.69 17.65 16.46
C ILE A 24 -6.09 18.53 15.28
N GLN A 25 -6.76 19.66 15.54
CA GLN A 25 -7.10 20.62 14.49
C GLN A 25 -5.87 21.20 13.78
N LYS A 26 -4.78 21.49 14.51
CA LYS A 26 -3.51 21.94 13.92
C LYS A 26 -2.84 20.87 13.06
N TYR A 27 -2.92 19.61 13.47
CA TYR A 27 -2.45 18.47 12.66
C TYR A 27 -3.26 18.33 11.37
N GLU A 28 -4.58 18.43 11.43
CA GLU A 28 -5.41 18.32 10.24
C GLU A 28 -5.26 19.49 9.27
N LYS A 29 -4.98 20.69 9.79
CA LYS A 29 -4.68 21.87 8.97
C LYS A 29 -3.24 21.90 8.46
N GLY A 30 -2.40 20.96 8.89
CA GLY A 30 -0.98 20.92 8.53
C GLY A 30 -0.14 22.06 9.12
N THR A 31 -0.68 22.84 10.05
CA THR A 31 0.06 23.96 10.69
C THR A 31 1.09 23.47 11.70
N ASN A 32 0.90 22.26 12.23
CA ASN A 32 1.88 21.57 13.07
C ASN A 32 2.33 20.26 12.41
N ARG A 33 3.65 20.03 12.43
CA ARG A 33 4.22 18.73 12.03
C ARG A 33 3.86 17.63 13.03
N ILE A 34 3.74 16.41 12.53
CA ILE A 34 3.46 15.21 13.32
C ILE A 34 4.74 14.36 13.34
N SER A 35 5.16 13.90 14.52
CA SER A 35 6.29 12.97 14.61
C SER A 35 5.89 11.58 14.11
N ALA A 36 6.84 10.78 13.62
CA ALA A 36 6.57 9.42 13.14
C ALA A 36 5.89 8.52 14.19
N SER A 37 6.31 8.62 15.46
CA SER A 37 5.67 7.90 16.57
C SER A 37 4.19 8.29 16.73
N ARG A 38 3.87 9.59 16.60
CA ARG A 38 2.48 10.06 16.67
C ARG A 38 1.67 9.63 15.46
N LEU A 39 2.25 9.65 14.28
CA LEU A 39 1.59 9.17 13.06
C LEU A 39 1.22 7.68 13.18
N GLN A 40 2.10 6.85 13.74
CA GLN A 40 1.82 5.44 14.02
C GLN A 40 0.66 5.26 15.01
N GLN A 41 0.59 6.09 16.06
CA GLN A 41 -0.52 6.03 17.01
C GLN A 41 -1.85 6.45 16.37
N ILE A 42 -1.84 7.50 15.54
CA ILE A 42 -3.02 7.93 14.77
C ILE A 42 -3.50 6.80 13.84
N ALA A 43 -2.57 6.11 13.16
CA ALA A 43 -2.88 4.98 12.29
C ALA A 43 -3.62 3.87 13.05
N LYS A 44 -3.14 3.51 14.25
CA LYS A 44 -3.78 2.52 15.12
C LYS A 44 -5.20 2.94 15.54
N VAL A 45 -5.39 4.20 15.93
CA VAL A 45 -6.71 4.71 16.35
C VAL A 45 -7.71 4.73 15.19
N LEU A 46 -7.22 4.97 13.97
CA LEU A 46 -8.04 4.99 12.76
C LEU A 46 -8.14 3.63 12.07
N ASP A 47 -7.54 2.58 12.64
CA ASP A 47 -7.49 1.22 12.09
C ASP A 47 -7.02 1.17 10.61
N VAL A 48 -5.91 1.86 10.32
CA VAL A 48 -5.28 1.89 9.00
C VAL A 48 -3.78 1.65 9.10
N GLN A 49 -3.16 1.23 7.99
CA GLN A 49 -1.70 1.21 7.88
C GLN A 49 -1.14 2.64 7.81
N VAL A 50 0.09 2.88 8.29
CA VAL A 50 0.71 4.22 8.22
C VAL A 50 0.90 4.70 6.79
N SER A 51 1.12 3.79 5.84
CA SER A 51 1.23 4.09 4.41
C SER A 51 0.02 4.86 3.88
N PHE A 52 -1.17 4.65 4.45
CA PHE A 52 -2.40 5.35 4.09
C PHE A 52 -2.27 6.87 4.13
N PHE A 53 -1.47 7.44 5.05
CA PHE A 53 -1.29 8.89 5.14
C PHE A 53 -0.39 9.49 4.05
N PHE A 54 0.27 8.63 3.26
CA PHE A 54 1.18 9.01 2.19
C PHE A 54 0.63 8.64 0.79
N GLU A 55 -0.51 7.96 0.72
CA GLU A 55 -1.18 7.66 -0.55
C GLU A 55 -1.58 8.96 -1.27
N GLY A 56 -1.05 9.17 -2.48
CA GLY A 56 -1.28 10.38 -3.26
C GLY A 56 -0.56 11.63 -2.75
N ALA A 57 0.32 11.51 -1.76
CA ALA A 57 1.19 12.61 -1.36
C ALA A 57 2.18 12.92 -2.51
N PRO A 58 2.50 14.20 -2.77
CA PRO A 58 3.56 14.55 -3.71
C PRO A 58 4.85 13.88 -3.24
N THR A 59 5.34 12.90 -4.01
CA THR A 59 6.70 12.39 -3.90
C THR A 59 7.62 13.49 -4.41
N GLY A 60 7.79 14.56 -3.62
CA GLY A 60 8.60 15.70 -4.00
C GLY A 60 9.99 15.20 -4.37
N ASP A 61 10.41 15.45 -5.61
CA ASP A 61 11.72 15.22 -6.22
C ASP A 61 12.63 14.27 -5.44
N MET A 62 12.17 13.05 -5.18
CA MET A 62 13.07 11.99 -4.77
C MET A 62 13.73 11.53 -6.06
N PRO A 63 15.06 11.71 -6.22
CA PRO A 63 15.75 11.13 -7.37
C PRO A 63 15.44 9.63 -7.37
N ASP A 64 15.08 9.10 -8.55
CA ASP A 64 14.60 7.74 -8.85
C ASP A 64 15.49 6.60 -8.32
N GLY A 65 15.64 6.50 -7.00
CA GLY A 65 16.73 5.72 -6.44
C GLY A 65 16.69 5.68 -4.93
N ARG A 66 15.68 5.00 -4.38
CA ARG A 66 15.77 4.04 -3.25
C ARG A 66 14.42 3.86 -2.55
N PHE A 67 13.47 3.22 -3.24
CA PHE A 67 12.57 2.20 -2.71
C PHE A 67 11.93 1.51 -3.94
N SER A 68 12.74 0.75 -4.70
CA SER A 68 12.28 0.09 -5.93
C SER A 68 11.23 -1.01 -5.70
N ALA A 69 10.84 -1.28 -4.44
CA ALA A 69 9.73 -2.14 -4.09
C ALA A 69 8.37 -1.53 -4.46
N ALA A 70 8.22 -0.20 -4.44
CA ALA A 70 6.93 0.44 -4.73
C ALA A 70 6.59 0.38 -6.22
N ALA A 71 7.54 0.73 -7.10
CA ALA A 71 7.40 0.56 -8.54
C ALA A 71 7.27 -0.92 -8.93
N SER A 72 8.01 -1.81 -8.26
CA SER A 72 7.90 -3.25 -8.52
C SER A 72 6.57 -3.85 -8.06
N THR A 73 5.94 -3.28 -7.04
CA THR A 73 4.62 -3.72 -6.58
C THR A 73 3.50 -3.09 -7.41
N ALA A 74 3.70 -1.89 -7.95
CA ALA A 74 2.73 -1.22 -8.79
C ALA A 74 2.42 -2.02 -10.06
N TYR A 75 3.43 -2.47 -10.82
CA TYR A 75 3.17 -3.28 -12.02
C TYR A 75 2.50 -4.62 -11.69
N VAL A 76 2.84 -5.24 -10.55
CA VAL A 76 2.21 -6.48 -10.08
C VAL A 76 0.75 -6.21 -9.69
N SER A 77 0.48 -5.11 -8.98
CA SER A 77 -0.86 -4.70 -8.59
C SER A 77 -1.73 -4.45 -9.82
N ASP A 78 -1.23 -3.70 -10.79
CA ASP A 78 -1.95 -3.39 -12.03
C ASP A 78 -2.26 -4.68 -12.80
N PHE A 79 -1.29 -5.57 -12.97
CA PHE A 79 -1.51 -6.86 -13.61
C PHE A 79 -2.54 -7.72 -12.87
N LEU A 80 -2.51 -7.77 -11.53
CA LEU A 80 -3.48 -8.54 -10.75
C LEU A 80 -4.92 -8.02 -10.88
N THR A 81 -5.12 -6.76 -11.30
CA THR A 81 -6.46 -6.22 -11.60
C THR A 81 -6.98 -6.57 -13.00
N THR A 82 -6.12 -7.08 -13.89
CA THR A 82 -6.53 -7.55 -15.22
C THR A 82 -7.34 -8.85 -15.13
N SER A 83 -8.16 -9.12 -16.16
CA SER A 83 -8.91 -10.38 -16.26
C SER A 83 -7.96 -11.59 -16.26
N GLU A 84 -6.85 -11.46 -16.98
CA GLU A 84 -5.80 -12.45 -17.14
C GLU A 84 -5.08 -12.71 -15.82
N GLY A 85 -4.69 -11.66 -15.09
CA GLY A 85 -4.03 -11.76 -13.79
C GLY A 85 -4.91 -12.43 -12.73
N VAL A 86 -6.21 -12.11 -12.70
CA VAL A 86 -7.18 -12.77 -11.81
C VAL A 86 -7.34 -14.26 -12.16
N GLN A 87 -7.45 -14.59 -13.46
CA GLN A 87 -7.59 -15.98 -13.91
C GLN A 87 -6.37 -16.83 -13.57
N LEU A 88 -5.17 -16.30 -13.84
CA LEU A 88 -3.90 -16.96 -13.53
C LEU A 88 -3.75 -17.20 -12.02
N THR A 89 -4.05 -16.18 -11.21
CA THR A 89 -3.99 -16.28 -9.74
C THR A 89 -4.96 -17.35 -9.22
N LYS A 90 -6.21 -17.36 -9.70
CA LYS A 90 -7.20 -18.39 -9.32
C LYS A 90 -6.74 -19.80 -9.70
N ALA A 91 -6.12 -19.98 -10.86
CA ALA A 91 -5.59 -21.26 -11.30
C ALA A 91 -4.44 -21.74 -10.40
N LEU A 92 -3.46 -20.86 -10.12
CA LEU A 92 -2.33 -21.17 -9.24
C LEU A 92 -2.76 -21.52 -7.80
N MET A 93 -3.79 -20.86 -7.27
CA MET A 93 -4.33 -21.15 -5.92
C MET A 93 -4.99 -22.53 -5.79
N ARG A 94 -5.49 -23.09 -6.90
CA ARG A 94 -6.06 -24.44 -6.93
C ARG A 94 -4.99 -25.54 -6.89
N ILE A 95 -3.77 -25.23 -7.34
CA ILE A 95 -2.62 -26.15 -7.30
C ILE A 95 -2.12 -26.25 -5.86
N LYS A 96 -2.29 -27.42 -5.25
CA LYS A 96 -1.85 -27.69 -3.86
C LYS A 96 -0.40 -28.15 -3.76
N SER A 97 0.15 -28.74 -4.81
CA SER A 97 1.54 -29.19 -4.83
C SER A 97 2.50 -28.04 -5.14
N ASP A 98 3.39 -27.73 -4.21
CA ASP A 98 4.41 -26.69 -4.40
C ASP A 98 5.34 -27.01 -5.57
N ARG A 99 5.63 -28.30 -5.79
CA ARG A 99 6.43 -28.74 -6.94
C ARG A 99 5.75 -28.41 -8.26
N VAL A 100 4.44 -28.59 -8.35
CA VAL A 100 3.67 -28.26 -9.57
C VAL A 100 3.58 -26.75 -9.75
N ARG A 101 3.37 -25.99 -8.67
CA ARG A 101 3.33 -24.52 -8.73
C ARG A 101 4.65 -23.96 -9.26
N ARG A 102 5.81 -24.46 -8.79
CA ARG A 102 7.13 -24.06 -9.30
C ARG A 102 7.29 -24.34 -10.79
N ARG A 103 6.94 -25.53 -11.26
CA ARG A 103 7.00 -25.89 -12.68
C ARG A 103 6.15 -24.99 -13.58
N VAL A 104 4.99 -24.56 -13.11
CA VAL A 104 4.14 -23.62 -13.87
C VAL A 104 4.81 -22.25 -13.98
N VAL A 105 5.42 -21.76 -12.90
CA VAL A 105 6.18 -20.50 -12.92
C VAL A 105 7.36 -20.61 -13.88
N GLU A 106 8.17 -21.67 -13.77
CA GLU A 106 9.30 -21.94 -14.68
C GLU A 106 8.88 -21.96 -16.16
N LEU A 107 7.70 -22.53 -16.47
CA LEU A 107 7.17 -22.53 -17.84
C LEU A 107 6.80 -21.13 -18.31
N VAL A 108 6.13 -20.34 -17.47
CA VAL A 108 5.73 -18.97 -17.80
C VAL A 108 6.97 -18.09 -18.03
N GLU A 109 7.99 -18.23 -17.19
CA GLU A 109 9.28 -17.54 -17.35
C GLU A 109 9.98 -17.94 -18.66
N ALA A 110 10.04 -19.24 -18.97
CA ALA A 110 10.66 -19.72 -20.21
C ALA A 110 9.92 -19.23 -21.47
N MET A 111 8.59 -19.11 -21.42
CA MET A 111 7.80 -18.56 -22.52
C MET A 111 8.02 -17.05 -22.69
N ALA A 112 8.09 -16.30 -21.59
CA ALA A 112 8.39 -14.86 -21.64
C ALA A 112 9.79 -14.59 -22.21
N GLU A 113 10.80 -15.35 -21.76
CA GLU A 113 12.16 -15.24 -22.30
C GLU A 113 12.26 -15.59 -23.79
N ALA A 114 11.38 -16.46 -24.30
CA ALA A 114 11.33 -16.81 -25.71
C ALA A 114 10.68 -15.68 -26.53
N ASP A 115 9.58 -15.12 -26.04
CA ASP A 115 8.87 -13.99 -26.69
C ASP A 115 9.78 -12.75 -26.80
N ASP A 116 10.53 -12.43 -25.74
CA ASP A 116 11.50 -11.33 -25.73
C ASP A 116 12.65 -11.50 -26.73
N ARG A 117 12.97 -12.74 -27.14
CA ARG A 117 14.02 -13.01 -28.14
C ARG A 117 13.51 -12.91 -29.58
N ASP A 118 12.21 -13.07 -29.77
CA ASP A 118 11.55 -13.05 -31.07
C ASP A 118 10.98 -11.66 -31.43
N ALA A 119 11.00 -10.70 -30.48
CA ALA A 119 10.57 -9.31 -30.62
C ALA A 119 11.70 -8.35 -31.03
#